data_AF-A0A1M5YXA4-F1
#
_entry.id   AF-A0A1M5YXA4-F1
#
_cell.length_a   1.000
_cell.length_b   1.000
_cell.length_c   1.000
_cell.angle_alpha   90.00
_cell.angle_beta   90.00
_cell.angle_gamma   90.00
#
_symmetry.space_group_name_H-M   'P 1'
#
loop_
_entity.id
_entity.type
_entity.pdbx_description
1 polymer ?
#
loop_
_entity_poly.entity_id
_entity_poly.type
_entity_poly.pdbx_seq_one_letter_code
_entity_poly.pdbx_strand_id
1 'polypeptide(L)'
;MTLAKKIEKILKDELRPENIKTVIDLAEFLKFKETQDKWDEINELEHEYITEEERLQLEESKLKGEFIDQDDLLKELGINKNEI
;
A
#
# COMPACT_ATOMS: atom_id res chain seq x y z
N MET A 1 -12.33 -13.39 -7.66
CA MET A 1 -12.44 -14.25 -6.46
C MET A 1 -11.33 -13.82 -5.50
N THR A 2 -11.65 -13.43 -4.25
CA THR A 2 -10.67 -12.89 -3.30
C THR A 2 -9.75 -13.99 -2.74
N LEU A 3 -8.58 -13.62 -2.19
CA LEU A 3 -7.64 -14.56 -1.57
C LEU A 3 -8.31 -15.33 -0.43
N ALA A 4 -9.05 -14.64 0.44
CA ALA A 4 -9.88 -15.24 1.49
C ALA A 4 -10.82 -16.33 0.97
N LYS A 5 -11.58 -16.05 -0.10
CA LYS A 5 -12.51 -17.03 -0.70
C LYS A 5 -11.82 -18.24 -1.31
N LYS A 6 -10.59 -18.09 -1.80
CA LYS A 6 -9.79 -19.22 -2.31
C LYS A 6 -9.32 -20.11 -1.17
N ILE A 7 -8.79 -19.50 -0.09
CA ILE A 7 -8.30 -20.22 1.09
C ILE A 7 -9.45 -20.99 1.75
N GLU A 8 -10.60 -20.34 1.93
CA GLU A 8 -11.80 -20.97 2.48
C GLU A 8 -12.25 -22.18 1.64
N LYS A 9 -12.31 -22.03 0.30
CA LYS A 9 -12.72 -23.12 -0.58
C LYS A 9 -11.78 -24.33 -0.54
N ILE A 10 -10.48 -24.10 -0.34
CA ILE A 10 -9.46 -25.16 -0.30
C ILE A 10 -9.45 -25.86 1.06
N LEU A 11 -9.55 -25.10 2.16
CA LEU A 11 -9.32 -25.61 3.51
C LEU A 11 -10.61 -25.95 4.28
N LYS A 12 -11.80 -25.63 3.74
CA LYS A 12 -13.10 -25.88 4.41
C LYS A 12 -13.34 -27.32 4.87
N ASP A 13 -12.74 -28.31 4.19
CA ASP A 13 -12.93 -29.73 4.48
C ASP A 13 -11.80 -30.28 5.39
N GLU A 14 -10.74 -29.49 5.61
CA GLU A 14 -9.53 -29.90 6.34
C GLU A 14 -9.40 -29.20 7.70
N LEU A 15 -9.96 -28.00 7.84
CA LEU A 15 -9.79 -27.14 9.00
C LEU A 15 -11.13 -26.66 9.55
N ARG A 16 -11.16 -26.43 10.88
CA ARG A 16 -12.26 -25.73 11.51
C ARG A 16 -12.31 -24.26 11.04
N PRO A 17 -13.49 -23.61 11.01
CA PRO A 17 -13.64 -22.24 10.56
C PRO A 17 -12.70 -21.24 11.24
N GLU A 18 -12.42 -21.42 12.53
CA GLU A 18 -11.51 -20.56 13.29
C GLU A 18 -10.08 -20.64 12.76
N ASN A 19 -9.63 -21.85 12.43
CA ASN A 19 -8.29 -22.07 11.88
C ASN A 19 -8.18 -21.51 10.46
N ILE A 20 -9.25 -21.60 9.66
CA ILE A 20 -9.30 -21.01 8.31
C ILE A 20 -9.18 -19.50 8.40
N LYS A 21 -9.90 -18.87 9.35
CA LYS A 21 -9.78 -17.43 9.61
C LYS A 21 -8.34 -17.04 9.95
N THR A 22 -7.67 -17.78 10.82
CA THR A 22 -6.27 -17.52 11.17
C THR A 22 -5.35 -17.59 9.95
N VAL A 23 -5.55 -18.56 9.04
CA VAL A 23 -4.75 -18.68 7.81
C VAL A 23 -5.01 -17.50 6.87
N ILE A 24 -6.26 -17.04 6.76
CA ILE A 24 -6.61 -15.85 5.98
C ILE A 24 -5.91 -14.61 6.56
N ASP A 25 -6.01 -14.38 7.87
CA ASP A 25 -5.42 -13.24 8.55
C ASP A 25 -3.89 -13.21 8.36
N LEU A 26 -3.22 -14.37 8.46
CA LEU A 26 -1.78 -14.49 8.20
C LEU A 26 -1.42 -14.20 6.74
N ALA A 27 -2.19 -14.72 5.79
CA ALA A 27 -1.94 -14.49 4.37
C ALA A 27 -2.12 -13.01 3.98
N GLU A 28 -3.12 -12.33 4.57
CA GLU A 28 -3.32 -10.89 4.37
C GLU A 28 -2.19 -10.08 5.01
N PHE A 29 -1.75 -10.45 6.21
CA PHE A 29 -0.62 -9.81 6.86
C PHE A 29 0.68 -9.96 6.06
N LEU A 30 0.98 -11.16 5.56
CA LEU A 30 2.17 -11.41 4.74
C LEU A 30 2.12 -10.60 3.43
N LYS A 31 0.97 -10.55 2.76
CA LYS A 31 0.78 -9.73 1.57
C LYS A 31 0.99 -8.25 1.84
N PHE A 32 0.49 -7.76 2.98
CA PHE A 32 0.74 -6.39 3.42
C PHE A 32 2.23 -6.15 3.66
N LYS A 33 2.92 -7.08 4.33
CA LYS A 33 4.36 -6.99 4.58
C LYS A 33 5.19 -6.98 3.31
N GLU A 34 4.93 -7.87 2.36
CA GLU A 34 5.58 -7.85 1.04
C GLU A 34 5.37 -6.52 0.29
N THR A 35 4.20 -5.90 0.48
CA THR A 35 3.92 -4.58 -0.12
C THR A 35 4.72 -3.50 0.59
N GLN A 36 4.81 -3.56 1.92
CA GLN A 36 5.63 -2.65 2.72
C GLN A 36 7.12 -2.76 2.37
N ASP A 37 7.65 -3.98 2.24
CA ASP A 37 9.06 -4.21 1.90
C ASP A 37 9.44 -3.55 0.56
N LYS A 38 8.53 -3.57 -0.43
CA LYS A 38 8.73 -2.86 -1.70
C LYS A 38 8.75 -1.35 -1.55
N TRP A 39 7.92 -0.81 -0.67
CA TRP A 39 7.93 0.63 -0.38
C TRP A 39 9.20 1.02 0.37
N ASP A 40 9.68 0.17 1.27
CA ASP A 40 10.93 0.38 1.98
C ASP A 40 12.12 0.37 1.00
N GLU A 41 12.16 -0.54 0.03
CA GLU A 41 13.16 -0.56 -1.04
C GLU A 41 13.12 0.72 -1.90
N ILE A 42 11.92 1.20 -2.27
CA ILE A 42 11.76 2.46 -3.01
C ILE A 42 12.29 3.64 -2.18
N ASN A 43 12.01 3.69 -0.88
CA ASN A 43 12.50 4.74 0.00
C ASN A 43 14.02 4.68 0.18
N GLU A 44 14.60 3.48 0.27
CA GLU A 44 16.06 3.32 0.35
C GLU A 44 16.75 3.85 -0.91
N LEU A 45 16.15 3.66 -2.09
CA LEU A 45 16.67 4.15 -3.37
C LEU A 45 16.35 5.63 -3.63
N GLU A 46 15.57 6.31 -2.78
CA GLU A 46 15.12 7.69 -2.98
C GLU A 46 16.29 8.66 -3.24
N HIS A 47 17.40 8.48 -2.52
CA HIS A 47 18.62 9.30 -2.67
C HIS A 47 19.29 9.21 -4.05
N GLU A 48 18.96 8.20 -4.87
CA GLU A 48 19.44 8.08 -6.24
C GLU A 48 18.66 8.99 -7.22
N TYR A 49 17.44 9.39 -6.84
CA TYR A 49 16.50 10.10 -7.72
C TYR A 49 16.23 11.54 -7.27
N ILE A 50 16.44 11.86 -5.99
CA ILE A 50 16.32 13.22 -5.46
C ILE A 50 17.59 13.63 -4.72
N THR A 51 17.92 14.92 -4.82
CA THR A 51 19.05 15.48 -4.07
C THR A 51 18.68 15.65 -2.59
N GLU A 52 19.70 15.76 -1.73
CA GLU A 52 19.52 16.01 -0.29
C GLU A 52 18.71 17.29 0.01
N GLU A 53 18.89 18.34 -0.79
CA GLU A 53 18.13 19.59 -0.66
C GLU A 53 16.65 19.40 -1.00
N GLU A 54 16.34 18.65 -2.06
CA GLU A 54 14.97 18.32 -2.45
C GLU A 54 14.29 17.41 -1.41
N ARG A 55 15.02 16.45 -0.84
CA ARG A 55 14.51 15.59 0.24
C ARG A 55 14.14 16.41 1.48
N LEU A 56 15.00 17.35 1.90
CA LEU A 56 14.73 18.22 3.04
C LEU A 56 13.50 19.12 2.81
N GLN A 57 13.32 19.63 1.60
CA GLN A 57 12.12 20.39 1.25
C GLN A 57 10.84 19.55 1.34
N LEU A 58 10.89 18.29 0.86
CA LEU A 58 9.78 17.35 0.98
C LEU A 58 9.45 17.01 2.44
N GLU A 59 10.47 16.79 3.29
CA GLU A 59 10.27 16.56 4.73
C GLU A 59 9.64 17.77 5.42
N GLU A 60 10.10 18.98 5.12
CA GLU A 60 9.49 20.20 5.64
C GLU A 60 8.02 20.34 5.21
N SER A 61 7.70 20.09 3.94
CA SER A 61 6.32 20.14 3.43
C SER A 61 5.43 19.06 4.08
N LYS A 62 5.94 17.83 4.25
CA LYS A 62 5.24 16.75 4.98
C LYS A 62 4.97 17.14 6.44
N LEU A 63 5.94 17.73 7.12
CA LEU A 63 5.82 18.18 8.52
C LEU A 63 4.87 19.37 8.69
N LYS A 64 4.80 20.27 7.70
CA LYS A 64 3.83 21.38 7.66
C LYS A 64 2.39 20.88 7.48
N GLY A 65 2.20 19.62 7.10
CA GLY A 65 0.87 19.01 6.91
C GLY A 65 0.12 19.60 5.73
N GLU A 66 0.83 20.24 4.80
CA GLU A 66 0.29 20.73 3.54
C GLU A 66 0.10 19.53 2.60
N PHE A 67 -0.89 18.69 2.92
CA PHE A 67 -1.32 17.62 2.03
C PHE A 67 -2.17 18.24 0.93
N ILE A 68 -1.79 17.97 -0.33
CA ILE A 68 -2.64 18.28 -1.47
C ILE A 68 -3.77 17.26 -1.48
N ASP A 69 -5.01 17.73 -1.46
CA ASP A 69 -6.16 16.85 -1.63
C ASP A 69 -6.06 16.18 -3.02
N GLN A 70 -6.24 14.85 -3.05
CA GLN A 70 -6.09 14.09 -4.28
C GLN A 70 -7.06 14.59 -5.37
N ASP A 71 -8.23 15.09 -4.99
CA ASP A 71 -9.22 15.59 -5.95
C ASP A 71 -8.78 16.92 -6.55
N ASP A 72 -8.15 17.78 -5.76
CA ASP A 72 -7.58 19.04 -6.22
C ASP A 72 -6.41 18.80 -7.16
N LEU A 73 -5.53 17.83 -6.86
CA LEU A 73 -4.42 17.45 -7.74
C LEU A 73 -4.91 16.85 -9.06
N LEU A 74 -5.90 15.95 -9.02
CA LEU A 74 -6.47 15.35 -10.24
C LEU A 74 -7.12 16.41 -11.13
N LYS A 75 -7.80 17.39 -10.52
CA LYS A 75 -8.38 18.52 -11.22
C LYS A 75 -7.34 19.43 -11.85
N GLU A 76 -6.23 19.70 -11.16
CA GLU A 76 -5.11 20.49 -11.68
C GLU A 76 -4.41 19.79 -12.85
N LEU A 77 -4.23 18.48 -12.76
CA LEU A 77 -3.63 17.65 -13.81
C LEU A 77 -4.58 17.32 -14.96
N GLY A 78 -5.87 17.69 -14.86
CA GLY A 78 -6.88 17.40 -15.87
C GLY A 78 -7.21 15.91 -16.03
N ILE A 79 -6.89 15.09 -15.03
CA ILE A 79 -7.10 13.63 -15.05
C ILE A 79 -8.46 13.34 -14.43
N ASN A 80 -9.30 12.59 -15.14
CA ASN A 80 -10.57 12.17 -14.56
C ASN A 80 -10.35 11.04 -13.57
N LYS A 81 -11.02 11.08 -12.41
CA LYS A 81 -11.02 9.99 -11.41
C LYS A 81 -11.37 8.61 -11.99
N ASN A 82 -12.08 8.58 -13.12
CA ASN A 82 -12.48 7.35 -13.81
C ASN A 82 -11.38 6.76 -14.73
N GLU A 83 -10.26 7.46 -14.89
CA GLU A 83 -9.11 7.04 -15.70
C GLU A 83 -8.00 6.37 -14.87
N ILE A 84 -8.21 6.26 -13.54
CA ILE A 84 -7.34 5.62 -12.54
C ILE A 84 -8.07 4.41 -11.95
#